data_AF-A0AAU4P527-F1
#
_entry.id   AF-A0AAU4P527-F1
#
_cell.length_a   1.000
_cell.length_b   1.000
_cell.length_c   1.000
_cell.angle_alpha   90.00
_cell.angle_beta   90.00
_cell.angle_gamma   90.00
#
_symmetry.space_group_name_H-M   'P 1'
#
loop_
_entity.id
_entity.type
_entity.pdbx_description
1 polymer ?
#
loop_
_entity_poly.entity_id
_entity_poly.type
_entity_poly.pdbx_seq_one_letter_code
_entity_poly.pdbx_strand_id
1 'polypeptide(L)'
;MPTLPPRSFKGPQLKTARRAADVKQIELAKGLGLTSHAPVARWENERSFPPAEKLVAIAGLLDVDVDVLFPRDGPCDLTDLRCDAGYTQSAAAERIEGLSRFTLGAAEGGERRLGHGWIAPLAALFGVSPDDLIAAQDRAFGDLAPPAEHTRPTTAERLRGLVEAAFPDPSPSPEAIAAAVNAKAGAGIVGPAQVAALLDGTPASAVFEGGAQAVAVAAMANFFGVSELALYEDATTRHRVLTDLQYLAAHHNITLAARGGEGGVSAAMLAVLNDLIAEHTPSDPGSPQA
;
A
#
# COMPACT_ATOMS: atom_id res chain seq x y z
N MET A 1 27.88 5.50 18.13
CA MET A 1 27.76 5.22 16.68
C MET A 1 26.98 6.37 16.08
N PRO A 2 27.42 7.02 14.98
CA PRO A 2 26.59 8.03 14.33
C PRO A 2 25.33 7.32 13.84
N THR A 3 24.16 7.79 14.27
CA THR A 3 22.87 7.27 13.84
C THR A 3 22.77 7.44 12.32
N LEU A 4 22.65 6.32 11.60
CA LEU A 4 22.36 6.35 10.17
C LEU A 4 21.08 7.16 9.96
N PRO A 5 21.02 8.03 8.94
CA PRO A 5 19.80 8.75 8.66
C PRO A 5 18.68 7.75 8.33
N PRO A 6 17.43 8.01 8.77
CA PRO A 6 16.27 7.13 8.55
C PRO A 6 16.06 6.74 7.07
N ARG A 7 16.48 7.62 6.16
CA ARG A 7 16.49 7.40 4.72
C ARG A 7 17.87 7.62 4.13
N SER A 8 18.24 6.81 3.13
CA SER A 8 19.45 7.01 2.34
C SER A 8 19.30 8.24 1.42
N PHE A 9 20.42 8.90 1.14
CA PHE A 9 20.45 10.15 0.37
C PHE A 9 21.59 10.13 -0.64
N LYS A 10 21.29 10.56 -1.88
CA LYS A 10 22.28 10.75 -2.95
C LYS A 10 22.11 12.13 -3.58
N GLY A 11 23.13 12.97 -3.47
CA GLY A 11 23.11 14.35 -3.96
C GLY A 11 22.90 14.46 -5.49
N PRO A 12 23.60 13.64 -6.31
CA PRO A 12 23.37 13.61 -7.76
C PRO A 12 21.94 13.23 -8.14
N GLN A 13 21.29 12.34 -7.37
CA GLN A 13 19.91 11.93 -7.63
C GLN A 13 18.93 13.09 -7.36
N LEU A 14 19.11 13.81 -6.25
CA LEU A 14 18.36 15.03 -5.95
C LEU A 14 18.51 16.08 -7.06
N LYS A 15 19.74 16.29 -7.55
CA LYS A 15 20.01 17.24 -8.63
C LYS A 15 19.32 16.85 -9.93
N THR A 16 19.33 15.56 -10.29
CA THR A 16 18.65 15.03 -11.47
C THR A 16 17.15 15.19 -11.36
N ALA A 17 16.55 14.76 -10.24
CA ALA A 17 15.11 14.91 -9.97
C ALA A 17 14.67 16.38 -10.04
N ARG A 18 15.42 17.28 -9.40
CA ARG A 18 15.12 18.71 -9.45
C ARG A 18 15.14 19.28 -10.86
N ARG A 19 16.12 18.89 -11.68
CA ARG A 19 16.22 19.34 -13.08
C ARG A 19 15.12 18.76 -13.96
N ALA A 20 14.71 17.51 -13.71
CA ALA A 20 13.59 16.89 -14.42
C ALA A 20 12.26 17.60 -14.13
N ALA A 21 12.08 18.10 -12.89
CA ALA A 21 10.94 18.90 -12.49
C ALA A 21 11.03 20.39 -12.90
N ASP A 22 12.10 20.82 -13.60
CA ASP A 22 12.41 22.22 -13.94
C ASP A 22 12.40 23.20 -12.75
N VAL A 23 12.67 22.70 -11.55
CA VAL A 23 12.68 23.51 -10.32
C VAL A 23 14.07 24.11 -10.10
N LYS A 24 14.18 25.40 -9.78
CA LYS A 24 15.47 26.02 -9.43
C LYS A 24 15.85 25.72 -7.98
N GLN A 25 17.15 25.72 -7.67
CA GLN A 25 17.62 25.52 -6.28
C GLN A 25 17.01 26.53 -5.30
N ILE A 26 16.78 27.77 -5.75
CA ILE A 26 16.15 28.82 -4.94
C ILE A 26 14.65 28.60 -4.73
N GLU A 27 13.96 27.99 -5.69
CA GLU A 27 12.52 27.66 -5.59
C GLU A 27 12.33 26.49 -4.62
N LEU A 28 13.16 25.44 -4.76
CA LEU A 28 13.18 24.33 -3.80
C LEU A 28 13.51 24.82 -2.39
N ALA A 29 14.51 25.68 -2.23
CA ALA A 29 14.86 26.26 -0.93
C ALA A 29 13.70 27.04 -0.31
N LYS A 30 13.02 27.89 -1.10
CA LYS A 30 11.84 28.66 -0.64
C LYS A 30 10.70 27.74 -0.22
N GLY A 31 10.39 26.70 -1.00
CA GLY A 31 9.36 25.72 -0.67
C GLY A 31 9.63 24.98 0.65
N LEU A 32 10.89 24.87 1.05
CA LEU A 32 11.31 24.25 2.32
C LEU A 32 11.45 25.24 3.49
N GLY A 33 11.10 26.51 3.28
CA GLY A 33 11.26 27.59 4.26
C GLY A 33 12.71 27.99 4.53
N LEU A 34 13.64 27.72 3.61
CA LEU A 34 15.04 28.11 3.73
C LEU A 34 15.27 29.53 3.23
N THR A 35 16.14 30.27 3.91
CA THR A 35 16.46 31.67 3.57
C THR A 35 17.40 31.80 2.37
N SER A 36 18.05 30.71 1.94
CA SER A 36 19.03 30.71 0.85
C SER A 36 19.02 29.38 0.10
N HIS A 37 19.44 29.40 -1.17
CA HIS A 37 19.66 28.20 -1.98
C HIS A 37 20.94 27.43 -1.59
N ALA A 38 21.82 28.02 -0.78
CA ALA A 38 23.11 27.43 -0.42
C ALA A 38 23.02 26.03 0.23
N PRO A 39 22.05 25.71 1.11
CA PRO A 39 21.87 24.35 1.64
C PRO A 39 21.54 23.34 0.53
N VAL A 40 20.63 23.68 -0.38
CA VAL A 40 20.27 22.83 -1.54
C VAL A 40 21.50 22.54 -2.40
N ALA A 41 22.30 23.57 -2.69
CA ALA A 41 23.54 23.38 -3.44
C ALA A 41 24.54 22.48 -2.71
N ARG A 42 24.62 22.54 -1.37
CA ARG A 42 25.48 21.64 -0.59
C ARG A 42 24.94 20.20 -0.60
N TRP A 43 23.62 20.01 -0.52
CA TRP A 43 22.98 18.69 -0.62
C TRP A 43 23.25 18.04 -1.97
N GLU A 44 23.05 18.77 -3.07
CA GLU A 44 23.29 18.25 -4.42
C GLU A 44 24.74 17.86 -4.69
N ASN A 45 25.69 18.49 -3.99
CA ASN A 45 27.12 18.18 -4.08
C ASN A 45 27.61 17.30 -2.92
N GLU A 46 26.70 16.69 -2.16
CA GLU A 46 26.99 15.76 -1.06
C GLU A 46 27.91 16.34 0.03
N ARG A 47 27.94 17.67 0.16
CA ARG A 47 28.68 18.40 1.20
C ARG A 47 27.94 18.44 2.53
N SER A 48 26.63 18.16 2.51
CA SER A 48 25.78 18.04 3.69
C SER A 48 24.54 17.22 3.33
N PHE A 49 23.81 16.74 4.34
CA PHE A 49 22.55 16.02 4.17
C PHE A 49 21.36 16.94 4.44
N PRO A 50 20.22 16.75 3.75
CA PRO A 50 18.99 17.40 4.14
C PRO A 50 18.55 16.89 5.52
N PRO A 51 17.95 17.74 6.37
CA PRO A 51 17.27 17.26 7.58
C PRO A 51 16.21 16.23 7.22
N ALA A 52 16.11 15.15 8.00
CA ALA A 52 15.23 14.01 7.70
C ALA A 52 13.76 14.43 7.58
N GLU A 53 13.33 15.36 8.43
CA GLU A 53 11.97 15.91 8.44
C GLU A 53 11.62 16.75 7.20
N LYS A 54 12.61 17.07 6.35
CA LYS A 54 12.39 17.80 5.10
C LYS A 54 12.30 16.89 3.88
N LEU A 55 12.61 15.59 4.01
CA LEU A 55 12.72 14.68 2.86
C LEU A 55 11.40 14.49 2.13
N VAL A 56 10.29 14.28 2.84
CA VAL A 56 8.96 14.18 2.21
C VAL A 56 8.58 15.48 1.49
N ALA A 57 8.85 16.63 2.11
CA ALA A 57 8.59 17.93 1.48
C ALA A 57 9.45 18.16 0.22
N ILE A 58 10.71 17.74 0.23
CA ILE A 58 11.56 17.79 -0.97
C ILE A 58 10.97 16.93 -2.08
N ALA A 59 10.56 15.70 -1.77
CA ALA A 59 10.00 14.77 -2.75
C ALA A 59 8.69 15.34 -3.36
N GLY A 60 7.79 15.85 -2.51
CA GLY A 60 6.54 16.48 -2.94
C GLY A 60 6.74 17.74 -3.80
N LEU A 61 7.74 18.58 -3.49
CA LEU A 61 8.05 19.76 -4.32
C LEU A 61 8.65 19.41 -5.69
N LEU A 62 9.18 18.21 -5.84
CA LEU A 62 9.75 17.72 -7.09
C LEU A 62 8.83 16.76 -7.84
N ASP A 63 7.63 16.48 -7.29
CA ASP A 63 6.69 15.48 -7.79
C ASP A 63 7.33 14.10 -8.01
N VAL A 64 8.20 13.70 -7.07
CA VAL A 64 8.85 12.39 -7.06
C VAL A 64 8.47 11.66 -5.78
N ASP A 65 8.24 10.35 -5.90
CA ASP A 65 8.00 9.51 -4.73
C ASP A 65 9.20 9.55 -3.76
N VAL A 66 8.90 9.70 -2.47
CA VAL A 66 9.92 9.86 -1.42
C VAL A 66 10.81 8.63 -1.28
N ASP A 67 10.32 7.42 -1.53
CA ASP A 67 11.11 6.18 -1.45
C ASP A 67 11.96 5.98 -2.71
N VAL A 68 11.57 6.58 -3.84
CA VAL A 68 12.43 6.66 -5.03
C VAL A 68 13.60 7.60 -4.75
N LEU A 69 13.31 8.80 -4.23
CA LEU A 69 14.33 9.84 -4.04
C LEU A 69 15.21 9.61 -2.81
N PHE A 70 14.63 9.04 -1.76
CA PHE A 70 15.24 8.80 -0.46
C PHE A 70 14.85 7.40 0.07
N PRO A 71 15.37 6.31 -0.53
CA PRO A 71 15.00 4.96 -0.15
C PRO A 71 15.41 4.66 1.29
N ARG A 72 14.60 3.85 1.99
CA ARG A 72 14.89 3.34 3.33
C ARG A 72 15.60 1.99 3.27
N ASP A 73 16.52 1.78 4.20
CA ASP A 73 17.13 0.48 4.44
C ASP A 73 16.43 -0.18 5.64
N GLY A 74 15.58 -1.16 5.36
CA GLY A 74 14.83 -1.89 6.39
C GLY A 74 13.41 -1.37 6.63
N PRO A 75 12.71 -1.94 7.64
CA PRO A 75 11.32 -1.62 7.90
C PRO A 75 11.17 -0.27 8.64
N CYS A 76 10.06 0.42 8.39
CA CYS A 76 9.76 1.74 8.94
C CYS A 76 9.65 1.72 10.48
N ASP A 77 10.42 2.57 11.15
CA ASP A 77 10.45 2.74 12.61
C ASP A 77 9.76 4.04 13.08
N LEU A 78 9.77 4.30 14.39
CA LEU A 78 9.20 5.53 14.97
C LEU A 78 9.88 6.82 14.47
N THR A 79 11.19 6.76 14.22
CA THR A 79 11.96 7.90 13.70
C THR A 79 11.48 8.25 12.30
N ASP A 80 11.29 7.23 11.46
CA ASP A 80 10.78 7.37 10.10
C ASP A 80 9.39 8.00 10.10
N LEU A 81 8.45 7.45 10.87
CA LEU A 81 7.08 7.95 10.95
C LEU A 81 7.04 9.44 11.31
N ARG A 82 7.83 9.84 12.30
CA ARG A 82 7.92 11.25 12.70
C ARG A 82 8.52 12.12 11.58
N CYS A 83 9.61 11.67 10.97
CA CYS A 83 10.30 12.45 9.93
C CYS A 83 9.44 12.56 8.66
N ASP A 84 8.70 11.52 8.30
CA ASP A 84 7.81 11.52 7.14
C ASP A 84 6.59 12.42 7.36
N ALA A 85 6.11 12.51 8.61
CA ALA A 85 5.13 13.51 9.01
C ALA A 85 5.70 14.95 9.07
N GLY A 86 6.99 15.14 8.81
CA GLY A 86 7.63 16.44 8.72
C GLY A 86 8.00 17.08 10.06
N TYR A 87 8.03 16.30 11.15
CA TYR A 87 8.30 16.82 12.49
C TYR A 87 9.72 16.53 12.97
N THR A 88 10.31 17.49 13.68
CA THR A 88 11.45 17.23 14.57
C THR A 88 10.95 16.60 15.87
N GLN A 89 11.84 15.95 16.66
CA GLN A 89 11.47 15.41 17.98
C GLN A 89 10.86 16.48 18.89
N SER A 90 11.45 17.68 18.92
CA SER A 90 10.94 18.80 19.72
C SER A 90 9.56 19.26 19.22
N ALA A 91 9.41 19.44 17.90
CA ALA A 91 8.15 19.87 17.32
C ALA A 91 7.02 18.85 17.53
N ALA A 92 7.32 17.55 17.46
CA ALA A 92 6.35 16.50 17.75
C ALA A 92 5.96 16.50 19.24
N ALA A 93 6.93 16.58 20.15
CA ALA A 93 6.69 16.62 21.59
C ALA A 93 5.88 17.85 22.02
N GLU A 94 6.11 19.03 21.42
CA GLU A 94 5.34 20.25 21.69
C GLU A 94 3.86 20.14 21.32
N ARG A 95 3.49 19.22 20.42
CA ARG A 95 2.10 19.00 20.01
C ARG A 95 1.33 18.04 20.92
N ILE A 96 2.03 17.32 21.81
CA ILE A 96 1.43 16.27 22.63
C ILE A 96 1.59 16.62 24.11
N GLU A 97 0.47 16.77 24.80
CA GLU A 97 0.47 17.12 26.22
C GLU A 97 1.22 16.06 27.07
N GLY A 98 2.12 16.53 27.94
CA GLY A 98 2.88 15.67 28.85
C GLY A 98 3.98 14.83 28.21
N LEU A 99 4.18 14.91 26.88
CA LEU A 99 5.27 14.22 26.19
C LEU A 99 6.50 15.14 26.10
N SER A 100 7.65 14.68 26.58
CA SER A 100 8.91 15.41 26.43
C SER A 100 9.69 14.93 25.20
N ARG A 101 10.52 15.81 24.61
CA ARG A 101 11.43 15.43 23.51
C ARG A 101 12.34 14.25 23.87
N PHE A 102 12.74 14.16 25.14
CA PHE A 102 13.62 13.10 25.63
C PHE A 102 12.90 11.76 25.75
N THR A 103 11.62 11.80 26.16
CA THR A 103 10.77 10.61 26.20
C THR A 103 10.57 10.04 24.80
N LEU A 104 10.28 10.92 23.84
CA LEU A 104 10.13 10.53 22.44
C LEU A 104 11.44 9.99 21.85
N GLY A 105 12.56 10.67 22.10
CA GLY A 105 13.88 10.21 21.65
C GLY A 105 14.30 8.86 22.25
N ALA A 106 13.98 8.60 23.53
CA ALA A 106 14.25 7.32 24.16
C ALA A 106 13.38 6.19 23.57
N ALA A 107 12.16 6.49 23.11
CA ALA A 107 11.33 5.52 22.40
C ALA A 107 11.83 5.23 20.99
N GLU A 108 12.20 6.27 20.25
CA GLU A 108 12.81 6.15 18.92
C GLU A 108 14.12 5.34 18.96
N GLY A 109 14.91 5.50 20.02
CA GLY A 109 16.16 4.76 20.21
C GLY A 109 16.02 3.35 20.81
N GLY A 110 14.79 2.88 21.08
CA GLY A 110 14.57 1.56 21.69
C GLY A 110 15.01 1.47 23.16
N GLU A 111 15.15 2.60 23.86
CA GLU A 111 15.56 2.65 25.27
C GLU A 111 14.37 2.61 26.24
N ARG A 112 13.23 3.23 25.84
CA ARG A 112 12.02 3.27 26.67
C ARG A 112 10.75 3.34 25.83
N ARG A 113 9.83 2.38 26.02
CA ARG A 113 8.53 2.36 25.34
C ARG A 113 7.67 3.56 25.71
N LEU A 114 6.96 4.10 24.73
CA LEU A 114 5.86 5.06 24.89
C LEU A 114 4.73 4.40 25.67
N GLY A 115 4.17 5.13 26.64
CA GLY A 115 2.96 4.70 27.33
C GLY A 115 1.75 4.75 26.40
N HIS A 116 0.76 3.88 26.64
CA HIS A 116 -0.48 3.79 25.85
C HIS A 116 -1.19 5.14 25.66
N GLY A 117 -1.11 6.04 26.66
CA GLY A 117 -1.72 7.37 26.60
C GLY A 117 -1.18 8.28 25.49
N TRP A 118 0.02 8.02 24.96
CA TRP A 118 0.61 8.81 23.86
C TRP A 118 0.46 8.17 22.48
N ILE A 119 0.06 6.89 22.40
CA ILE A 119 -0.02 6.16 21.13
C ILE A 119 -1.04 6.79 20.18
N ALA A 120 -2.29 6.95 20.62
CA ALA A 120 -3.34 7.51 19.75
C ALA A 120 -3.06 8.98 19.36
N PRO A 121 -2.63 9.89 20.26
CA PRO A 121 -2.25 11.24 19.90
C PRO A 121 -1.09 11.33 18.89
N LEU A 122 -0.03 10.50 19.07
CA LEU A 122 1.10 10.48 18.13
C LEU A 122 0.72 9.86 16.79
N ALA A 123 -0.10 8.81 16.78
CA ALA A 123 -0.57 8.17 15.56
C ALA A 123 -1.37 9.18 14.71
N ALA A 124 -2.28 9.91 15.34
CA ALA A 124 -3.00 11.01 14.70
C ALA A 124 -2.08 12.13 14.20
N LEU A 125 -1.05 12.51 14.98
CA LEU A 125 -0.09 13.53 14.58
C LEU A 125 0.75 13.11 13.37
N PHE A 126 1.09 11.82 13.29
CA PHE A 126 1.90 11.25 12.20
C PHE A 126 1.07 10.80 11.01
N GLY A 127 -0.26 10.79 11.12
CA GLY A 127 -1.17 10.37 10.05
C GLY A 127 -1.18 8.86 9.82
N VAL A 128 -0.93 8.05 10.86
CA VAL A 128 -0.94 6.58 10.80
C VAL A 128 -1.91 5.98 11.80
N SER A 129 -2.19 4.68 11.67
CA SER A 129 -3.01 3.97 12.68
C SER A 129 -2.25 3.77 14.00
N PRO A 130 -2.96 3.64 15.14
CA PRO A 130 -2.33 3.28 16.42
C PRO A 130 -1.53 1.97 16.34
N ASP A 131 -2.01 1.00 15.56
CA ASP A 131 -1.37 -0.30 15.37
C ASP A 131 -0.06 -0.17 14.58
N ASP A 132 -0.03 0.68 13.54
CA ASP A 132 1.20 0.97 12.79
C ASP A 132 2.26 1.64 13.67
N LEU A 133 1.84 2.55 14.57
CA LEU A 133 2.74 3.19 15.51
C LEU A 133 3.29 2.20 16.55
N ILE A 134 2.45 1.29 17.05
CA ILE A 134 2.89 0.21 17.95
C ILE A 134 3.88 -0.72 17.23
N ALA A 135 3.58 -1.12 15.99
CA ALA A 135 4.48 -1.97 15.20
C ALA A 135 5.81 -1.26 14.90
N ALA A 136 5.78 0.04 14.58
CA ALA A 136 6.99 0.85 14.39
C ALA A 136 7.80 0.99 15.68
N GLN A 137 7.13 1.09 16.83
CA GLN A 137 7.78 1.05 18.13
C GLN A 137 8.43 -0.31 18.38
N ASP A 138 7.73 -1.42 18.18
CA ASP A 138 8.28 -2.77 18.39
C ASP A 138 9.57 -2.98 17.59
N ARG A 139 9.59 -2.50 16.34
CA ARG A 139 10.79 -2.52 15.49
C ARG A 139 11.98 -1.76 16.10
N ALA A 140 11.75 -0.63 16.76
CA ALA A 140 12.81 0.13 17.43
C ALA A 140 13.45 -0.64 18.60
N PHE A 141 12.74 -1.62 19.19
CA PHE A 141 13.25 -2.49 20.24
C PHE A 141 13.88 -3.79 19.71
N GLY A 142 13.99 -3.96 18.39
CA GLY A 142 14.50 -5.18 17.77
C GLY A 142 13.49 -6.33 17.78
N ASP A 143 12.26 -6.09 18.24
CA ASP A 143 11.14 -6.99 18.03
C ASP A 143 10.74 -6.84 16.56
N LEU A 144 11.33 -7.67 15.70
CA LEU A 144 10.90 -7.89 14.33
C LEU A 144 9.53 -8.59 14.37
N ALA A 145 8.52 -7.90 14.91
CA ALA A 145 7.15 -8.27 14.68
C ALA A 145 6.99 -8.32 13.16
N PRO A 146 6.50 -9.44 12.59
CA PRO A 146 6.17 -9.48 11.18
C PRO A 146 5.32 -8.24 10.88
N PRO A 147 5.53 -7.55 9.74
CA PRO A 147 4.72 -6.39 9.39
C PRO A 147 3.27 -6.77 9.64
N ALA A 148 2.57 -5.96 10.45
CA ALA A 148 1.18 -6.21 10.77
C ALA A 148 0.50 -6.53 9.44
N GLU A 149 0.16 -7.80 9.24
CA GLU A 149 -0.63 -8.19 8.09
C GLU A 149 -1.88 -7.37 8.31
N HIS A 150 -2.09 -6.35 7.47
CA HIS A 150 -3.45 -5.88 7.24
C HIS A 150 -4.18 -7.17 6.90
N THR A 151 -4.94 -7.71 7.85
CA THR A 151 -5.57 -9.02 7.73
C THR A 151 -6.56 -8.85 6.60
N ARG A 152 -6.09 -9.10 5.38
CA ARG A 152 -6.92 -8.99 4.20
C ARG A 152 -8.03 -9.99 4.44
N PRO A 153 -9.28 -9.61 4.17
CA PRO A 153 -10.39 -10.53 4.37
C PRO A 153 -10.06 -11.82 3.62
N THR A 154 -10.18 -12.94 4.33
CA THR A 154 -10.07 -14.30 3.78
C THR A 154 -11.03 -14.45 2.60
N THR A 155 -10.80 -15.44 1.73
CA THR A 155 -11.72 -15.70 0.60
C THR A 155 -13.14 -15.95 1.09
N ALA A 156 -13.31 -16.59 2.24
CA ALA A 156 -14.62 -16.78 2.87
C ALA A 156 -15.25 -15.45 3.33
N GLU A 157 -14.49 -14.55 3.94
CA GLU A 157 -14.99 -13.22 4.33
C GLU A 157 -15.39 -12.39 3.10
N ARG A 158 -14.59 -12.44 2.03
CA ARG A 158 -14.94 -11.78 0.76
C ARG A 158 -16.18 -12.37 0.14
N LEU A 159 -16.28 -13.70 0.10
CA LEU A 159 -17.43 -14.41 -0.47
C LEU A 159 -18.71 -14.08 0.33
N ARG A 160 -18.64 -14.03 1.66
CA ARG A 160 -19.75 -13.58 2.51
C ARG A 160 -20.16 -12.14 2.18
N GLY A 161 -19.22 -11.22 2.04
CA GLY A 161 -19.52 -9.84 1.63
C GLY A 161 -20.17 -9.74 0.23
N LEU A 162 -19.73 -10.56 -0.74
CA LEU A 162 -20.35 -10.63 -2.06
C LEU A 162 -21.77 -11.20 -2.01
N VAL A 163 -22.00 -12.20 -1.16
CA VAL A 163 -23.32 -12.78 -0.93
C VAL A 163 -24.26 -11.77 -0.28
N GLU A 164 -23.81 -11.05 0.76
CA GLU A 164 -24.59 -9.99 1.40
C GLU A 164 -24.97 -8.87 0.42
N ALA A 165 -24.09 -8.55 -0.53
CA ALA A 165 -24.37 -7.53 -1.55
C ALA A 165 -25.31 -8.02 -2.66
N ALA A 166 -25.23 -9.30 -3.03
CA ALA A 166 -25.99 -9.88 -4.15
C ALA A 166 -27.40 -10.33 -3.77
N PHE A 167 -27.65 -10.60 -2.49
CA PHE A 167 -28.93 -11.11 -2.01
C PHE A 167 -29.62 -10.10 -1.09
N PRO A 168 -30.94 -9.87 -1.25
CA PRO A 168 -31.70 -8.96 -0.38
C PRO A 168 -32.00 -9.54 1.02
N ASP A 169 -31.81 -10.84 1.20
CA ASP A 169 -31.96 -11.53 2.49
C ASP A 169 -30.63 -11.42 3.27
N PRO A 170 -30.63 -11.08 4.58
CA PRO A 170 -29.42 -11.01 5.39
C PRO A 170 -28.65 -12.33 5.51
N SER A 171 -29.26 -13.48 5.20
CA SER A 171 -28.59 -14.78 5.26
C SER A 171 -29.20 -15.77 4.25
N PRO A 172 -28.91 -15.61 2.95
CA PRO A 172 -29.40 -16.55 1.94
C PRO A 172 -28.81 -17.94 2.19
N SER A 173 -29.64 -18.97 2.05
CA SER A 173 -29.18 -20.34 2.28
C SER A 173 -28.17 -20.77 1.19
N PRO A 174 -27.24 -21.70 1.49
CA PRO A 174 -26.31 -22.23 0.50
C PRO A 174 -27.01 -22.80 -0.75
N GLU A 175 -28.23 -23.32 -0.61
CA GLU A 175 -29.06 -23.79 -1.72
C GLU A 175 -29.50 -22.64 -2.64
N ALA A 176 -29.91 -21.51 -2.06
CA ALA A 176 -30.32 -20.34 -2.82
C ALA A 176 -29.14 -19.74 -3.61
N ILE A 177 -27.95 -19.70 -2.98
CA ILE A 177 -26.72 -19.23 -3.63
C ILE A 177 -26.31 -20.17 -4.78
N ALA A 178 -26.27 -21.48 -4.52
CA ALA A 178 -25.95 -22.48 -5.55
C ALA A 178 -26.93 -22.42 -6.73
N ALA A 179 -28.23 -22.30 -6.45
CA ALA A 179 -29.25 -22.17 -7.48
C ALA A 179 -29.08 -20.91 -8.34
N ALA A 180 -28.78 -19.77 -7.71
CA ALA A 180 -28.58 -18.50 -8.42
C ALA A 180 -27.34 -18.52 -9.32
N VAL A 181 -26.20 -19.04 -8.82
CA VAL A 181 -24.96 -19.20 -9.60
C VAL A 181 -25.19 -20.13 -10.79
N ASN A 182 -25.80 -21.30 -10.55
CA ASN A 182 -26.08 -22.28 -11.61
C ASN A 182 -27.07 -21.77 -12.65
N ALA A 183 -28.09 -21.00 -12.23
CA ALA A 183 -29.05 -20.38 -13.13
C ALA A 183 -28.38 -19.37 -14.07
N LYS A 184 -27.44 -18.56 -13.53
CA LYS A 184 -26.66 -17.59 -14.32
C LYS A 184 -25.68 -18.28 -15.26
N ALA A 185 -25.07 -19.38 -14.82
CA ALA A 185 -24.14 -20.14 -15.63
C ALA A 185 -24.81 -21.08 -16.67
N GLY A 186 -26.11 -21.32 -16.54
CA GLY A 186 -26.86 -22.23 -17.41
C GLY A 186 -26.53 -23.72 -17.21
N ALA A 187 -25.83 -24.07 -16.12
CA ALA A 187 -25.40 -25.43 -15.81
C ALA A 187 -25.29 -25.66 -14.29
N GLY A 188 -25.44 -26.92 -13.86
CA GLY A 188 -25.26 -27.32 -12.46
C GLY A 188 -23.78 -27.45 -12.09
N ILE A 189 -23.12 -26.32 -11.87
CA ILE A 189 -21.67 -26.24 -11.65
C ILE A 189 -21.32 -26.34 -10.15
N VAL A 190 -22.11 -25.72 -9.28
CA VAL A 190 -21.83 -25.64 -7.84
C VAL A 190 -23.00 -26.20 -7.03
N GLY A 191 -22.71 -27.06 -6.05
CA GLY A 191 -23.70 -27.63 -5.13
C GLY A 191 -23.81 -26.88 -3.80
N PRO A 192 -24.92 -27.03 -3.05
CA PRO A 192 -25.14 -26.35 -1.77
C PRO A 192 -24.07 -26.66 -0.72
N ALA A 193 -23.64 -27.93 -0.62
CA ALA A 193 -22.58 -28.34 0.31
C ALA A 193 -21.22 -27.70 -0.03
N GLN A 194 -20.95 -27.47 -1.31
CA GLN A 194 -19.72 -26.80 -1.77
C GLN A 194 -19.77 -25.31 -1.41
N VAL A 195 -20.92 -24.66 -1.59
CA VAL A 195 -21.11 -23.27 -1.16
C VAL A 195 -20.93 -23.13 0.34
N ALA A 196 -21.55 -24.02 1.14
CA ALA A 196 -21.39 -24.02 2.59
C ALA A 196 -19.91 -24.17 3.00
N ALA A 197 -19.20 -25.13 2.42
CA ALA A 197 -17.79 -25.35 2.71
C ALA A 197 -16.91 -24.13 2.39
N LEU A 198 -17.17 -23.43 1.27
CA LEU A 198 -16.47 -22.19 0.91
C LEU A 198 -16.78 -21.05 1.88
N LEU A 199 -18.04 -20.89 2.27
CA LEU A 199 -18.46 -19.87 3.23
C LEU A 199 -17.89 -20.12 4.63
N ASP A 200 -17.61 -21.37 4.99
CA ASP A 200 -16.97 -21.75 6.26
C ASP A 200 -15.43 -21.63 6.23
N GLY A 201 -14.83 -21.26 5.09
CA GLY A 201 -13.37 -21.08 4.98
C GLY A 201 -12.60 -22.27 4.42
N THR A 202 -13.28 -23.29 3.91
CA THR A 202 -12.60 -24.39 3.22
C THR A 202 -12.08 -23.89 1.88
N PRO A 203 -10.78 -24.08 1.56
CA PRO A 203 -10.21 -23.59 0.31
C PRO A 203 -10.84 -24.30 -0.89
N ALA A 204 -11.02 -23.57 -2.00
CA ALA A 204 -11.65 -24.10 -3.22
C ALA A 204 -10.97 -25.36 -3.77
N SER A 205 -9.66 -25.50 -3.57
CA SER A 205 -8.89 -26.71 -3.96
C SER A 205 -9.23 -27.96 -3.15
N ALA A 206 -9.81 -27.80 -1.96
CA ALA A 206 -10.31 -28.90 -1.12
C ALA A 206 -11.81 -29.15 -1.32
N VAL A 207 -12.54 -28.19 -1.87
CA VAL A 207 -13.98 -28.29 -2.16
C VAL A 207 -14.24 -28.86 -3.55
N PHE A 208 -13.39 -28.55 -4.53
CA PHE A 208 -13.54 -28.97 -5.92
C PHE A 208 -12.34 -29.80 -6.36
N GLU A 209 -12.61 -30.92 -7.02
CA GLU A 209 -11.56 -31.79 -7.55
C GLU A 209 -11.08 -31.32 -8.94
N GLY A 210 -9.76 -31.12 -9.09
CA GLY A 210 -9.11 -30.88 -10.37
C GLY A 210 -9.69 -29.71 -11.17
N GLY A 211 -9.97 -29.92 -12.46
CA GLY A 211 -10.45 -28.88 -13.39
C GLY A 211 -11.83 -28.29 -13.04
N ALA A 212 -12.59 -28.92 -12.13
CA ALA A 212 -13.89 -28.40 -11.69
C ALA A 212 -13.75 -27.11 -10.87
N GLN A 213 -12.62 -26.91 -10.19
CA GLN A 213 -12.34 -25.70 -9.43
C GLN A 213 -12.40 -24.45 -10.33
N ALA A 214 -11.70 -24.47 -11.45
CA ALA A 214 -11.63 -23.33 -12.35
C ALA A 214 -13.01 -22.94 -12.90
N VAL A 215 -13.81 -23.95 -13.29
CA VAL A 215 -15.16 -23.74 -13.81
C VAL A 215 -16.10 -23.19 -12.73
N ALA A 216 -16.02 -23.71 -11.50
CA ALA A 216 -16.80 -23.22 -10.37
C ALA A 216 -16.44 -21.79 -9.98
N VAL A 217 -15.14 -21.47 -9.92
CA VAL A 217 -14.66 -20.12 -9.61
C VAL A 217 -15.09 -19.13 -10.69
N ALA A 218 -14.96 -19.48 -11.97
CA ALA A 218 -15.40 -18.65 -13.08
C ALA A 218 -16.92 -18.37 -13.03
N ALA A 219 -17.72 -19.41 -12.75
CA ALA A 219 -19.17 -19.27 -12.63
C ALA A 219 -19.57 -18.33 -11.48
N MET A 220 -18.94 -18.48 -10.31
CA MET A 220 -19.17 -17.61 -9.16
C MET A 220 -18.74 -16.16 -9.43
N ALA A 221 -17.54 -15.97 -9.99
CA ALA A 221 -17.01 -14.66 -10.33
C ALA A 221 -17.95 -13.90 -11.30
N ASN A 222 -18.41 -14.59 -12.33
CA ASN A 222 -19.39 -14.06 -13.29
C ASN A 222 -20.74 -13.71 -12.63
N PHE A 223 -21.22 -14.55 -11.70
CA PHE A 223 -22.46 -14.26 -10.97
C PHE A 223 -22.35 -13.00 -10.11
N PHE A 224 -21.24 -12.85 -9.37
CA PHE A 224 -21.01 -11.69 -8.48
C PHE A 224 -20.48 -10.45 -9.21
N GLY A 225 -20.18 -10.53 -10.51
CA GLY A 225 -19.62 -9.43 -11.27
C GLY A 225 -18.21 -9.04 -10.84
N VAL A 226 -17.42 -10.00 -10.36
CA VAL A 226 -16.04 -9.80 -9.89
C VAL A 226 -15.04 -10.55 -10.77
N SER A 227 -13.77 -10.15 -10.71
CA SER A 227 -12.68 -10.91 -11.34
C SER A 227 -12.51 -12.28 -10.66
N GLU A 228 -12.20 -13.32 -11.44
CA GLU A 228 -11.86 -14.65 -10.89
C GLU A 228 -10.70 -14.57 -9.89
N LEU A 229 -9.75 -13.65 -10.13
CA LEU A 229 -8.62 -13.39 -9.24
C LEU A 229 -9.03 -12.97 -7.83
N ALA A 230 -10.23 -12.40 -7.65
CA ALA A 230 -10.74 -12.02 -6.33
C ALA A 230 -11.05 -13.23 -5.44
N LEU A 231 -11.30 -14.40 -6.06
CA LEU A 231 -11.69 -15.64 -5.42
C LEU A 231 -10.54 -16.67 -5.33
N TYR A 232 -9.37 -16.38 -5.92
CA TYR A 232 -8.16 -17.20 -5.76
C TYR A 232 -7.35 -16.74 -4.55
N GLU A 233 -6.96 -17.71 -3.72
CA GLU A 233 -6.18 -17.47 -2.50
C GLU A 233 -4.69 -17.82 -2.66
N ASP A 234 -4.35 -18.48 -3.76
CA ASP A 234 -3.06 -19.16 -3.89
C ASP A 234 -1.89 -18.18 -4.16
N ALA A 235 -0.76 -18.47 -3.52
CA ALA A 235 0.47 -17.70 -3.67
C ALA A 235 1.02 -17.74 -5.11
N THR A 236 0.66 -18.76 -5.89
CA THR A 236 1.10 -18.98 -7.27
C THR A 236 0.45 -18.00 -8.25
N THR A 237 -0.84 -17.73 -8.09
CA THR A 237 -1.64 -16.77 -8.85
C THR A 237 -1.18 -15.36 -8.52
N ARG A 238 -0.91 -15.08 -7.25
CA ARG A 238 -0.29 -13.81 -6.83
C ARG A 238 1.09 -13.64 -7.46
N HIS A 239 1.92 -14.68 -7.44
CA HIS A 239 3.24 -14.68 -8.06
C HIS A 239 3.17 -14.50 -9.58
N ARG A 240 2.19 -15.14 -10.24
CA ARG A 240 1.92 -14.98 -11.67
C ARG A 240 1.51 -13.54 -12.02
N VAL A 241 0.53 -12.97 -11.31
CA VAL A 241 0.11 -11.57 -11.52
C VAL A 241 1.28 -10.61 -11.28
N LEU A 242 2.09 -10.83 -10.24
CA LEU A 242 3.31 -10.06 -10.00
C LEU A 242 4.31 -10.20 -11.15
N THR A 243 4.49 -11.40 -11.67
CA THR A 243 5.40 -11.68 -12.79
C THR A 243 4.93 -10.97 -14.06
N ASP A 244 3.63 -11.01 -14.35
CA ASP A 244 3.02 -10.36 -15.51
C ASP A 244 3.12 -8.82 -15.38
N LEU A 245 2.87 -8.26 -14.19
CA LEU A 245 3.07 -6.84 -13.91
C LEU A 245 4.55 -6.44 -14.03
N GLN A 246 5.48 -7.25 -13.52
CA GLN A 246 6.91 -7.01 -13.64
C GLN A 246 7.37 -7.04 -15.11
N TYR A 247 6.81 -7.96 -15.90
CA TYR A 247 7.05 -8.03 -17.34
C TYR A 247 6.58 -6.75 -18.05
N LEU A 248 5.34 -6.31 -17.79
CA LEU A 248 4.80 -5.06 -18.36
C LEU A 248 5.64 -3.85 -17.93
N ALA A 249 5.98 -3.76 -16.65
CA ALA A 249 6.81 -2.68 -16.13
C ALA A 249 8.18 -2.64 -16.82
N ALA A 250 8.84 -3.79 -17.01
CA ALA A 250 10.10 -3.88 -17.73
C ALA A 250 9.95 -3.49 -19.21
N HIS A 251 8.85 -3.88 -19.86
CA HIS A 251 8.59 -3.55 -21.26
C HIS A 251 8.34 -2.06 -21.48
N HIS A 252 7.72 -1.39 -20.51
CA HIS A 252 7.37 0.04 -20.58
C HIS A 252 8.36 0.95 -19.83
N ASN A 253 9.50 0.42 -19.35
CA ASN A 253 10.51 1.14 -18.55
C ASN A 253 9.94 1.81 -17.27
N ILE A 254 8.98 1.16 -16.63
CA ILE A 254 8.34 1.62 -15.40
C ILE A 254 8.93 0.87 -14.20
N THR A 255 9.18 1.58 -13.10
CA THR A 255 9.54 0.96 -11.82
C THR A 255 8.29 0.57 -11.03
N LEU A 256 8.14 -0.72 -10.73
CA LEU A 256 7.18 -1.22 -9.74
C LEU A 256 7.75 -0.93 -8.34
N ALA A 257 7.31 0.17 -7.74
CA ALA A 257 7.61 0.44 -6.33
C ALA A 257 6.80 -0.56 -5.48
N ALA A 258 7.50 -1.45 -4.77
CA ALA A 258 6.89 -2.35 -3.80
C ALA A 258 6.60 -1.54 -2.53
N ARG A 259 5.35 -1.10 -2.32
CA ARG A 259 4.92 -0.56 -1.02
C ARG A 259 3.97 -1.51 -0.31
N GLY A 260 4.35 -1.87 0.92
CA GLY A 260 3.40 -1.99 2.02
C GLY A 260 3.14 -0.58 2.57
N GLY A 261 1.87 -0.26 2.84
CA GLY A 261 1.43 1.01 3.43
C GLY A 261 1.07 2.08 2.39
N GLU A 262 -0.21 2.10 2.00
CA GLU A 262 -0.97 3.17 1.32
C GLU A 262 -0.47 3.79 -0.01
N GLY A 263 0.49 3.19 -0.72
CA GLY A 263 0.86 3.59 -2.08
C GLY A 263 0.49 2.53 -3.11
N GLY A 264 -0.60 2.74 -3.86
CA GLY A 264 -1.04 1.85 -4.94
C GLY A 264 -0.10 1.83 -6.16
N VAL A 265 -0.58 1.21 -7.24
CA VAL A 265 0.09 1.16 -8.55
C VAL A 265 0.46 2.58 -9.00
N SER A 266 1.71 2.79 -9.46
CA SER A 266 2.19 4.12 -9.87
C SER A 266 1.31 4.73 -10.97
N ALA A 267 1.16 6.05 -11.02
CA ALA A 267 0.35 6.72 -12.05
C ALA A 267 0.78 6.36 -13.48
N ALA A 268 2.10 6.17 -13.69
CA ALA A 268 2.64 5.69 -14.96
C ALA A 268 2.20 4.25 -15.29
N MET A 269 2.16 3.37 -14.29
CA MET A 269 1.68 2.00 -14.47
C MET A 269 0.16 1.95 -14.65
N LEU A 270 -0.60 2.80 -13.96
CA LEU A 270 -2.04 2.95 -14.18
C LEU A 270 -2.37 3.41 -15.61
N ALA A 271 -1.57 4.32 -16.17
CA ALA A 271 -1.72 4.73 -17.56
C ALA A 271 -1.50 3.56 -18.54
N VAL A 272 -0.43 2.79 -18.36
CA VAL A 272 -0.19 1.58 -19.18
C VAL A 272 -1.29 0.54 -19.02
N LEU A 273 -1.77 0.31 -17.80
CA LEU A 273 -2.88 -0.61 -17.56
C LEU A 273 -4.18 -0.12 -18.23
N ASN A 274 -4.49 1.18 -18.17
CA ASN A 274 -5.65 1.76 -18.83
C ASN A 274 -5.56 1.64 -20.36
N ASP A 275 -4.38 1.87 -20.95
CA ASP A 275 -4.15 1.70 -22.39
C ASP A 275 -4.37 0.23 -22.81
N LEU A 276 -3.82 -0.72 -22.06
CA LEU A 276 -4.03 -2.15 -22.31
C LEU A 276 -5.50 -2.57 -22.18
N ILE A 277 -6.21 -2.03 -21.19
CA ILE A 277 -7.66 -2.24 -21.04
C ILE A 277 -8.40 -1.65 -22.24
N ALA A 278 -8.06 -0.45 -22.68
CA ALA A 278 -8.69 0.19 -23.84
C ALA A 278 -8.45 -0.58 -25.14
N GLU A 279 -7.27 -1.20 -25.31
CA GLU A 279 -6.94 -2.04 -26.46
C GLU A 279 -7.72 -3.36 -26.50
N HIS A 280 -8.09 -3.91 -25.34
CA HIS A 280 -8.73 -5.23 -25.23
C HIS A 280 -10.22 -5.17 -24.86
N THR A 281 -10.76 -3.98 -24.62
CA THR A 281 -12.20 -3.77 -24.49
C THR A 281 -12.74 -3.44 -25.89
N PRO A 282 -13.49 -4.33 -26.56
CA PRO A 282 -14.11 -3.97 -27.83
C PRO A 282 -15.00 -2.75 -27.60
N SER A 283 -14.79 -1.70 -28.39
CA SER A 283 -15.64 -0.53 -28.40
C SER A 283 -17.08 -0.97 -28.66
N ASP A 284 -17.97 -0.75 -27.70
CA ASP A 284 -19.39 -1.04 -27.83
C ASP A 284 -19.95 -0.24 -29.02
N PRO A 285 -20.39 -0.88 -30.13
CA PRO A 285 -20.99 -0.18 -31.25
C PRO A 285 -22.47 0.05 -30.91
N GLY A 286 -22.72 0.95 -29.97
CA GLY A 286 -24.02 1.03 -29.30
C GLY A 286 -24.38 2.40 -28.74
N SER A 287 -23.97 3.50 -29.37
CA SER A 287 -24.56 4.81 -29.07
C SER A 287 -25.51 5.23 -30.19
N PRO A 288 -26.84 5.36 -29.94
CA PRO A 288 -27.75 5.92 -30.92
C PRO A 288 -27.45 7.41 -31.10
N GLN A 289 -27.28 7.81 -32.36
CA GLN A 289 -27.28 9.23 -32.73
C GLN A 289 -28.63 9.84 -32.35
N ALA A 290 -28.58 10.90 -31.54
CA ALA A 290 -29.62 11.90 -31.40
C ALA A 290 -29.08 13.22 -31.94
#